data_AF-A0A0P9EHS7-F1
#
_entry.id   AF-A0A0P9EHS7-F1
#
_cell.length_a   1.000
_cell.length_b   1.000
_cell.length_c   1.000
_cell.angle_alpha   90.00
_cell.angle_beta   90.00
_cell.angle_gamma   90.00
#
_symmetry.space_group_name_H-M   'P 1'
#
loop_
_entity.id
_entity.type
_entity.pdbx_description
1 polymer ?
#
loop_
_entity_poly.entity_id
_entity_poly.type
_entity_poly.pdbx_seq_one_letter_code
_entity_poly.pdbx_strand_id
1 'polypeptide(L)' 'MVEEEERRKYSLAILIILLILCWPAALIYYFTRPKVKAKPMRTCLGCGMQIPVDYAVCPHCGKKVERALPSP' A
#
# COMPACT_ATOMS: atom_id res chain seq x y z
N MET A 1 -18.51 44.31 -18.45
CA MET A 1 -17.54 43.33 -19.01
C MET A 1 -16.35 43.06 -18.07
N VAL A 2 -16.01 43.96 -17.12
CA VAL A 2 -14.89 43.77 -16.17
C VAL A 2 -15.19 42.74 -15.06
N GLU A 3 -16.43 42.71 -14.55
CA GLU A 3 -16.84 41.82 -13.44
C GLU A 3 -16.81 40.32 -13.81
N GLU A 4 -17.11 39.97 -15.08
CA GLU A 4 -17.04 38.59 -15.57
C GLU A 4 -15.60 38.07 -15.74
N GLU A 5 -14.64 38.96 -16.00
CA GLU A 5 -13.24 38.61 -16.11
C GLU A 5 -12.62 38.37 -14.72
N GLU A 6 -12.97 39.21 -13.75
CA GLU A 6 -12.52 39.08 -12.36
C GLU A 6 -13.11 37.82 -11.68
N ARG A 7 -14.41 37.54 -11.89
CA ARG A 7 -15.05 36.29 -11.42
C ARG A 7 -14.40 35.05 -12.04
N ARG A 8 -14.02 35.08 -13.32
CA ARG A 8 -13.31 33.98 -13.97
C ARG A 8 -11.91 33.79 -13.39
N LYS A 9 -11.15 34.87 -13.17
CA LYS A 9 -9.83 34.84 -12.51
C LYS A 9 -9.93 34.27 -11.09
N TYR A 10 -10.92 34.71 -10.31
CA TYR A 10 -11.17 34.21 -8.95
C TYR A 10 -11.58 32.73 -8.94
N SER A 11 -12.46 32.31 -9.86
CA SER A 11 -12.83 30.90 -10.03
C SER A 11 -11.61 30.03 -10.37
N LEU A 12 -10.76 30.49 -11.30
CA LEU A 12 -9.54 29.78 -11.69
C LEU A 12 -8.54 29.71 -10.52
N ALA A 13 -8.36 30.80 -9.77
CA ALA A 13 -7.51 30.83 -8.59
C ALA A 13 -8.02 29.89 -7.48
N ILE A 14 -9.33 29.84 -7.22
CA ILE A 14 -9.92 28.89 -6.26
C ILE A 14 -9.67 27.44 -6.69
N LEU A 15 -9.89 27.11 -7.97
CA LEU A 15 -9.66 25.77 -8.47
C LEU A 15 -8.18 25.35 -8.32
N ILE A 16 -7.26 26.26 -8.61
CA ILE A 16 -5.82 26.02 -8.42
C ILE A 16 -5.49 25.79 -6.94
N ILE A 17 -6.02 26.63 -6.03
CA ILE A 17 -5.80 26.48 -4.58
C ILE A 17 -6.35 25.16 -4.06
N LEU A 18 -7.56 24.77 -4.49
CA LEU A 18 -8.16 23.49 -4.10
C LEU A 18 -7.31 22.32 -4.58
N LEU A 19 -6.81 22.35 -5.82
CA LEU A 19 -5.91 21.31 -6.34
C LEU A 19 -4.58 21.28 -5.58
N ILE A 20 -3.99 22.45 -5.29
CA ILE A 20 -2.74 22.58 -4.53
C ILE A 20 -2.89 22.14 -3.07
N LEU A 21 -4.08 22.22 -2.46
CA LEU A 21 -4.33 21.72 -1.10
C LEU A 21 -4.69 20.23 -1.08
N CYS A 22 -5.45 19.77 -2.08
CA CYS A 22 -5.90 18.38 -2.16
C CYS A 22 -4.76 17.43 -2.58
N TRP A 23 -3.85 17.88 -3.46
CA TRP A 23 -2.68 17.12 -3.88
C TRP A 23 -1.72 16.75 -2.73
N PRO A 24 -1.21 17.68 -1.90
CA PRO A 24 -0.33 17.36 -0.80
C PRO A 24 -1.04 16.49 0.25
N ALA A 25 -2.33 16.67 0.49
CA ALA A 25 -3.10 15.76 1.33
C ALA A 25 -3.10 14.34 0.76
N ALA A 26 -3.33 14.17 -0.55
CA ALA A 26 -3.24 12.88 -1.23
C ALA A 26 -1.81 12.29 -1.21
N LEU A 27 -0.79 13.13 -1.36
CA LEU A 27 0.62 12.76 -1.29
C LEU A 27 0.97 12.25 0.12
N ILE A 28 0.59 13.01 1.15
CA ILE A 28 0.77 12.64 2.56
C ILE A 28 0.03 11.33 2.85
N TYR A 29 -1.22 11.18 2.40
CA TYR A 29 -1.97 9.92 2.53
C TYR A 29 -1.25 8.75 1.86
N TYR A 30 -0.72 8.95 0.65
CA TYR A 30 0.01 7.91 -0.06
C TYR A 30 1.32 7.54 0.65
N PHE A 31 2.07 8.51 1.16
CA PHE A 31 3.32 8.28 1.88
C PHE A 31 3.12 7.68 3.27
N THR A 32 2.06 8.08 3.98
CA THR A 32 1.74 7.54 5.31
C THR A 32 1.10 6.15 5.24
N ARG A 33 0.70 5.68 4.05
CA ARG A 33 0.17 4.33 3.88
C ARG A 33 1.29 3.29 4.13
N PRO A 34 1.20 2.48 5.19
CA PRO A 34 2.21 1.45 5.45
C PRO A 34 2.20 0.45 4.29
N LYS A 35 3.33 0.34 3.58
CA LYS A 35 3.55 -0.69 2.55
C LYS A 35 3.54 -2.04 3.27
N VAL A 36 2.41 -2.75 3.22
CA VAL A 36 2.26 -4.10 3.79
C VAL A 36 3.32 -5.00 3.17
N LYS A 37 4.38 -5.30 3.93
CA LYS A 37 5.47 -6.17 3.50
C LYS A 37 4.85 -7.54 3.19
N ALA A 38 4.91 -7.97 1.94
CA ALA A 38 4.45 -9.30 1.55
C ALA A 38 5.24 -10.33 2.37
N LYS A 39 4.54 -11.17 3.12
CA LYS A 39 5.19 -12.21 3.93
C LYS A 39 5.89 -13.22 3.01
N PRO A 40 7.13 -13.64 3.32
CA PRO A 40 7.81 -14.63 2.50
C PRO A 40 7.00 -15.93 2.48
N MET A 41 6.73 -16.43 1.28
CA MET A 41 6.11 -17.74 1.07
C MET A 41 7.18 -18.76 0.76
N ARG A 42 6.96 -20.01 1.17
CA ARG A 42 7.84 -21.15 0.93
C ARG A 42 7.04 -22.37 0.53
N THR A 43 7.65 -23.28 -0.20
CA THR A 43 7.02 -24.54 -0.57
C THR A 43 7.25 -25.58 0.51
N CYS A 44 6.18 -26.24 0.96
CA CYS A 44 6.27 -27.38 1.87
C CYS A 44 6.86 -28.59 1.14
N LEU A 45 7.98 -29.11 1.62
CA LEU A 45 8.63 -30.33 1.08
C LEU A 45 7.80 -31.60 1.29
N GLY A 46 6.78 -31.55 2.14
CA GLY A 46 5.91 -32.68 2.45
C GLY A 46 4.78 -32.90 1.45
N CYS A 47 4.19 -31.83 0.92
CA CYS A 47 3.00 -31.87 0.07
C CYS A 47 3.08 -30.96 -1.17
N GLY A 48 4.15 -30.19 -1.33
CA GLY A 48 4.36 -29.30 -2.47
C GLY A 48 3.55 -27.99 -2.44
N MET A 49 2.79 -27.71 -1.39
CA MET A 49 1.97 -26.49 -1.30
C MET A 49 2.76 -25.30 -0.77
N GLN A 50 2.41 -24.10 -1.23
CA GLN A 50 2.99 -22.84 -0.75
C GLN A 50 2.36 -22.44 0.59
N ILE A 51 3.20 -22.23 1.59
CA ILE A 51 2.81 -21.81 2.94
C ILE A 51 3.70 -20.64 3.39
N PRO A 52 3.25 -19.79 4.33
CA PRO A 52 4.09 -18.71 4.85
C PRO A 52 5.28 -19.28 5.64
N VAL A 53 6.43 -18.58 5.63
CA VAL A 53 7.62 -19.01 6.37
C VAL A 53 7.42 -19.09 7.88
N ASP A 54 6.51 -18.28 8.42
CA ASP A 54 6.22 -18.18 9.85
C ASP A 54 5.56 -19.45 10.43
N TYR A 55 4.97 -20.29 9.57
CA TYR A 55 4.27 -21.50 10.00
C TYR A 55 5.25 -22.62 10.36
N ALA A 56 5.16 -23.14 11.59
CA ALA A 56 5.98 -24.28 12.04
C ALA A 56 5.48 -25.64 11.54
N VAL A 57 4.19 -25.72 11.19
CA VAL A 57 3.51 -26.94 10.76
C VAL A 57 2.68 -26.61 9.53
N CYS A 58 2.73 -27.46 8.50
CA CYS A 58 1.95 -27.26 7.29
C CYS A 58 0.47 -27.53 7.57
N PRO A 59 -0.45 -26.57 7.34
CA PRO A 59 -1.88 -26.77 7.57
C PRO A 59 -2.51 -27.81 6.62
N HIS A 60 -1.83 -28.12 5.52
CA HIS A 60 -2.38 -29.05 4.53
C HIS A 60 -1.97 -30.51 4.75
N CYS A 61 -0.75 -30.77 5.23
CA CYS A 61 -0.25 -32.13 5.40
C CYS A 61 0.17 -32.49 6.84
N GLY A 62 0.16 -31.52 7.76
CA GLY A 62 0.51 -31.74 9.17
C GLY A 62 2.01 -31.98 9.42
N LYS A 63 2.87 -32.00 8.40
CA LYS A 63 4.32 -32.14 8.59
C LYS A 63 4.91 -30.87 9.20
N LYS A 64 5.90 -31.04 10.09
CA LYS A 64 6.72 -29.95 10.62
C LYS A 64 7.56 -29.36 9.48
N VAL A 65 7.63 -28.04 9.42
CA VAL A 65 8.32 -27.32 8.34
C VAL A 65 9.28 -26.35 8.99
N GLU A 66 10.58 -26.50 8.68
CA GLU A 66 11.69 -25.77 9.30
C GLU A 66 11.47 -24.25 9.24
N ARG A 67 11.27 -23.54 10.35
CA ARG A 67 11.04 -22.08 10.27
C ARG A 67 12.29 -21.42 9.69
N ALA A 68 12.24 -21.01 8.43
CA ALA A 68 13.28 -20.17 7.87
C ALA A 68 13.04 -18.77 8.44
N LEU A 69 13.82 -18.41 9.47
CA LEU A 69 13.79 -17.06 10.00
C LEU A 69 14.07 -16.09 8.84
N PRO A 70 13.23 -15.07 8.61
CA PRO A 70 13.57 -14.02 7.67
C PRO A 70 14.86 -13.34 8.18
N SER A 71 15.91 -13.31 7.36
CA SER A 71 17.11 -12.53 7.65
C SER A 71 16.75 -11.03 7.66
N PRO A 72 17.22 -10.25 8.66
CA PRO A 72 16.89 -8.83 8.82
C PRO A 72 17.38 -7.95 7.68
#